data_AF-A0A072P7K4-F1
#
_entry.id   AF-A0A072P7K4-F1
#
_cell.length_a   1.000
_cell.length_b   1.000
_cell.length_c   1.000
_cell.angle_alpha   90.00
_cell.angle_beta   90.00
_cell.angle_gamma   90.00
#
_symmetry.space_group_name_H-M   'P 1'
#
loop_
_entity.id
_entity.type
_entity.pdbx_description
1 polymer ?
#
loop_
_entity_poly.entity_id
_entity_poly.type
_entity_poly.pdbx_seq_one_letter_code
_entity_poly.pdbx_strand_id
1 'polypeptide(L)'
;KNVAAHTRSHSTNATLKQPAGTQVSSQASTARIPGKNLDRTQTPATSAQHRRNLSALTSTRVARPEQSANWPKARPVCGVPKDHASTASLNGTTLTRPIFDNSKQLSIPQKAKQSISVANSTLSTNLNAEGVGGSDFSRIGDELLQLSLLHESSASTFQQYTNSVINHLKDQHAGLEIQHQQLESRERDRQTQVNLRGIRKWFDQNSGSSDVSLNPLSLLAECTHELEDLSKGDGDFSAAMKQFDDWKLGADIAMTSCGTSEETEVRFVVPISPDWRNLIMSLDTKLKMYMNTLRDFRKGNESTAIDEMITMLSVLGQSLLQEIEICKTLEGLILQRQQRWIDSSIEKALLAVRADSSQAFQLTVRKGIWEDI
;
A
#
# COMPACT_ATOMS: atom_id res chain seq x y z
N LYS A 1 38.27 44.41 33.65
CA LYS A 1 39.20 43.53 34.37
C LYS A 1 38.38 42.64 35.30
N ASN A 2 38.64 41.33 35.24
CA ASN A 2 38.10 40.23 36.06
C ASN A 2 36.64 39.80 35.79
N VAL A 3 36.29 38.53 35.67
CA VAL A 3 36.89 37.28 35.16
C VAL A 3 35.71 36.29 35.19
N ALA A 4 35.65 35.42 34.18
CA ALA A 4 34.62 34.39 34.02
C ALA A 4 34.66 33.32 35.14
N ALA A 5 33.51 32.69 35.41
CA ALA A 5 33.45 31.39 36.05
C ALA A 5 32.40 30.52 35.34
N HIS A 6 32.89 29.55 34.56
CA HIS A 6 32.14 28.42 34.05
C HIS A 6 32.06 27.34 35.14
N THR A 7 30.87 26.76 35.35
CA THR A 7 30.71 25.51 36.09
C THR A 7 30.26 24.42 35.14
N ARG A 8 31.14 23.43 34.97
CA ARG A 8 30.98 22.19 34.22
C ARG A 8 30.73 21.09 35.24
N SER A 9 29.63 20.34 35.13
CA SER A 9 29.40 19.16 35.97
C SER A 9 29.08 17.95 35.11
N HIS A 10 29.76 16.86 35.49
CA HIS A 10 29.96 15.63 34.76
C HIS A 10 28.81 14.63 34.93
N SER A 11 28.70 13.78 33.91
CA SER A 11 27.92 12.54 33.82
C SER A 11 28.30 11.51 34.89
N THR A 12 27.34 10.70 35.35
CA THR A 12 27.59 9.37 35.93
C THR A 12 26.48 8.40 35.53
N ASN A 13 26.86 7.37 34.75
CA ASN A 13 26.06 6.19 34.48
C ASN A 13 26.17 5.22 35.67
N ALA A 14 25.04 4.73 36.18
CA ALA A 14 25.00 3.66 37.17
C ALA A 14 24.23 2.46 36.60
N THR A 15 24.99 1.43 36.23
CA THR A 15 24.56 0.07 35.92
C THR A 15 24.24 -0.64 37.24
N LEU A 16 23.02 -1.16 37.42
CA LEU A 16 22.69 -2.02 38.57
C LEU A 16 22.27 -3.42 38.12
N LYS A 17 22.89 -4.38 38.80
CA LYS A 17 22.93 -5.84 38.61
C LYS A 17 21.61 -6.53 38.99
N GLN A 18 21.31 -7.61 38.25
CA GLN A 18 20.52 -8.76 38.70
C GLN A 18 21.12 -9.42 39.95
N PRO A 19 20.28 -10.09 40.76
CA PRO A 19 20.69 -11.27 41.49
C PRO A 19 19.97 -12.54 41.03
N ALA A 20 20.73 -13.63 41.02
CA ALA A 20 20.30 -14.99 40.78
C ALA A 20 19.95 -15.71 42.09
N GLY A 21 19.04 -16.69 41.99
CA GLY A 21 19.19 -18.01 42.62
C GLY A 21 18.58 -18.22 44.01
N THR A 22 17.58 -19.09 44.08
CA THR A 22 17.46 -20.07 45.17
C THR A 22 16.79 -21.33 44.63
N GLN A 23 17.58 -22.43 44.60
CA GLN A 23 17.12 -23.80 44.39
C GLN A 23 16.72 -24.42 45.72
N VAL A 24 15.70 -25.30 45.72
CA VAL A 24 15.59 -26.41 46.68
C VAL A 24 15.17 -27.68 45.94
N SER A 25 15.96 -28.73 46.22
CA SER A 25 15.90 -30.15 45.82
C SER A 25 14.62 -30.85 46.33
N SER A 26 14.10 -31.95 45.78
CA SER A 26 14.54 -33.31 46.16
C SER A 26 13.82 -34.45 45.37
N GLN A 27 14.64 -35.40 44.85
CA GLN A 27 14.53 -36.89 44.87
C GLN A 27 13.38 -37.59 44.09
N ALA A 28 13.61 -38.44 43.07
CA ALA A 28 14.31 -39.77 42.93
C ALA A 28 13.25 -40.90 42.79
N SER A 29 13.24 -41.82 41.81
CA SER A 29 14.24 -42.89 41.60
C SER A 29 13.94 -43.73 40.32
N THR A 30 15.01 -44.23 39.65
CA THR A 30 15.23 -45.58 39.01
C THR A 30 14.20 -46.17 38.01
N ALA A 31 14.52 -46.85 36.90
CA ALA A 31 15.61 -47.78 36.58
C ALA A 31 15.73 -48.12 35.06
N ARG A 32 16.94 -48.53 34.67
CA ARG A 32 17.35 -49.60 33.71
C ARG A 32 16.96 -49.58 32.20
N ILE A 33 18.02 -49.41 31.42
CA ILE A 33 18.36 -49.90 30.05
C ILE A 33 18.35 -51.45 30.05
N PRO A 34 18.01 -52.22 28.96
CA PRO A 34 18.78 -52.22 27.71
C PRO A 34 18.12 -52.57 26.35
N GLY A 35 18.51 -51.81 25.31
CA GLY A 35 19.27 -52.37 24.19
C GLY A 35 18.55 -52.86 22.93
N LYS A 36 19.05 -52.34 21.79
CA LYS A 36 19.20 -52.95 20.44
C LYS A 36 18.09 -52.71 19.38
N ASN A 37 18.54 -51.93 18.39
CA ASN A 37 18.62 -52.25 16.95
C ASN A 37 17.49 -51.89 15.97
N LEU A 38 18.00 -51.33 14.87
CA LEU A 38 17.60 -51.31 13.46
C LEU A 38 16.49 -50.36 12.98
N ASP A 39 16.95 -49.45 12.11
CA ASP A 39 16.42 -49.13 10.78
C ASP A 39 14.91 -49.00 10.62
N ARG A 40 14.44 -47.76 10.46
CA ARG A 40 13.62 -47.44 9.29
C ARG A 40 13.53 -45.94 9.00
N THR A 41 13.90 -45.64 7.77
CA THR A 41 13.53 -44.47 6.98
C THR A 41 12.08 -44.04 7.14
N GLN A 42 11.83 -42.76 7.43
CA GLN A 42 10.73 -41.98 6.85
C GLN A 42 10.87 -40.47 7.14
N THR A 43 10.88 -39.70 6.05
CA THR A 43 10.81 -38.24 5.93
C THR A 43 9.49 -37.67 6.46
N PRO A 44 9.45 -36.50 7.12
CA PRO A 44 8.22 -35.73 7.27
C PRO A 44 8.13 -34.62 6.21
N ALA A 45 7.04 -34.66 5.45
CA ALA A 45 6.61 -33.59 4.55
C ALA A 45 5.88 -32.48 5.33
N THR A 46 6.42 -31.27 5.19
CA THR A 46 5.75 -29.95 5.08
C THR A 46 4.34 -29.75 5.66
N SER A 47 4.33 -29.04 6.79
CA SER A 47 3.51 -27.87 7.13
C SER A 47 2.63 -27.30 6.01
N ALA A 48 1.31 -27.28 6.23
CA ALA A 48 0.35 -26.42 5.53
C ALA A 48 -0.31 -25.48 6.54
N GLN A 49 0.22 -24.26 6.64
CA GLN A 49 -0.45 -23.14 7.32
C GLN A 49 -1.46 -22.51 6.36
N HIS A 50 -2.72 -22.49 6.75
CA HIS A 50 -3.77 -21.69 6.10
C HIS A 50 -3.53 -20.20 6.37
N ARG A 51 -3.04 -19.47 5.36
CA ARG A 51 -3.13 -18.00 5.32
C ARG A 51 -4.48 -17.61 4.71
N ARG A 52 -5.29 -16.88 5.47
CA ARG A 52 -6.43 -16.11 4.95
C ARG A 52 -5.87 -14.93 4.15
N ASN A 53 -6.10 -14.91 2.84
CA ASN A 53 -5.87 -13.75 2.01
C ASN A 53 -7.07 -12.81 2.17
N LEU A 54 -6.81 -11.58 2.61
CA LEU A 54 -7.75 -10.47 2.57
C LEU A 54 -7.93 -10.05 1.11
N SER A 55 -9.18 -10.06 0.66
CA SER A 55 -9.59 -9.61 -0.67
C SER A 55 -9.36 -8.11 -0.83
N ALA A 56 -8.38 -7.77 -1.67
CA ALA A 56 -8.15 -6.42 -2.14
C ALA A 56 -9.18 -6.02 -3.20
N LEU A 57 -9.59 -4.76 -3.13
CA LEU A 57 -10.55 -4.08 -3.98
C LEU A 57 -10.28 -4.27 -5.48
N THR A 58 -11.34 -4.62 -6.21
CA THR A 58 -11.42 -4.52 -7.67
C THR A 58 -11.48 -3.06 -8.10
N SER A 59 -10.31 -2.51 -8.44
CA SER A 59 -10.19 -1.24 -9.15
C SER A 59 -10.53 -1.42 -10.64
N THR A 60 -11.55 -0.67 -11.06
CA THR A 60 -11.91 -0.19 -12.39
C THR A 60 -11.06 -0.65 -13.59
N ARG A 61 -11.67 -1.49 -14.45
CA ARG A 61 -11.41 -1.52 -15.90
C ARG A 61 -12.09 -0.30 -16.53
N VAL A 62 -11.32 0.62 -17.10
CA VAL A 62 -11.81 1.52 -18.16
C VAL A 62 -10.99 1.24 -19.41
N ALA A 63 -11.73 0.93 -20.46
CA ALA A 63 -11.23 0.50 -21.75
C ALA A 63 -10.54 1.63 -22.51
N ARG A 64 -9.43 1.24 -23.15
CA ARG A 64 -8.75 1.90 -24.26
C ARG A 64 -9.67 2.02 -25.48
N PRO A 65 -9.74 3.18 -26.14
CA PRO A 65 -9.99 3.22 -27.57
C PRO A 65 -8.72 3.64 -28.33
N GLU A 66 -8.33 2.80 -29.27
CA GLU A 66 -7.52 3.19 -30.41
C GLU A 66 -8.42 3.80 -31.48
N GLN A 67 -8.00 4.95 -32.03
CA GLN A 67 -8.36 5.59 -33.31
C GLN A 67 -7.89 7.04 -33.17
N SER A 68 -7.39 7.78 -34.14
CA SER A 68 -7.05 7.60 -35.55
C SER A 68 -6.28 8.88 -35.91
N ALA A 69 -5.52 8.83 -37.00
CA ALA A 69 -4.79 9.96 -37.57
C ALA A 69 -5.62 11.25 -37.66
N ASN A 70 -5.04 12.38 -37.22
CA ASN A 70 -4.99 13.62 -37.98
C ASN A 70 -4.20 14.71 -37.24
N TRP A 71 -3.14 15.19 -37.89
CA TRP A 71 -2.51 16.47 -37.57
C TRP A 71 -3.43 17.61 -38.02
N PRO A 72 -3.46 18.72 -37.27
CA PRO A 72 -3.12 19.98 -37.92
C PRO A 72 -2.11 20.81 -37.12
N LYS A 73 -1.23 21.47 -37.89
CA LYS A 73 -0.31 22.54 -37.50
C LYS A 73 -1.05 23.66 -36.76
N ALA A 74 -0.55 24.06 -35.60
CA ALA A 74 -0.76 25.40 -35.07
C ALA A 74 0.50 25.89 -34.33
N ARG A 75 1.09 26.97 -34.85
CA ARG A 75 2.11 27.80 -34.18
C ARG A 75 1.46 28.56 -33.01
N PRO A 76 2.15 28.74 -31.88
CA PRO A 76 1.91 29.87 -31.01
C PRO A 76 2.87 31.00 -31.37
N VAL A 77 2.29 32.14 -31.71
CA VAL A 77 2.93 33.46 -31.78
C VAL A 77 3.21 33.92 -30.35
N CYS A 78 4.47 34.20 -30.03
CA CYS A 78 4.84 34.86 -28.78
C CYS A 78 4.50 36.35 -28.88
N GLY A 79 3.54 36.80 -28.08
CA GLY A 79 3.26 38.20 -27.83
C GLY A 79 4.15 38.73 -26.70
N VAL A 80 4.86 39.81 -26.98
CA VAL A 80 5.58 40.65 -26.01
C VAL A 80 4.55 41.52 -25.27
N PRO A 81 4.76 41.78 -23.96
CA PRO A 81 4.87 43.17 -23.54
C PRO A 81 6.06 43.45 -22.61
N LYS A 82 6.42 44.73 -22.63
CA LYS A 82 7.60 45.39 -22.07
C LYS A 82 7.38 45.86 -20.62
N ASP A 83 8.52 46.04 -19.95
CA ASP A 83 8.83 46.97 -18.84
C ASP A 83 8.32 46.64 -17.42
N HIS A 84 9.23 46.23 -16.52
CA HIS A 84 9.90 47.13 -15.56
C HIS A 84 10.87 46.37 -14.63
N ALA A 85 11.89 47.10 -14.16
CA ALA A 85 13.11 46.63 -13.51
C ALA A 85 12.97 46.20 -12.05
N SER A 86 13.74 45.19 -11.62
CA SER A 86 14.81 45.30 -10.61
C SER A 86 15.23 43.95 -10.03
N THR A 87 16.49 43.59 -10.30
CA THR A 87 17.47 42.94 -9.42
C THR A 87 16.99 42.05 -8.26
N ALA A 88 17.15 40.74 -8.41
CA ALA A 88 17.81 39.90 -7.41
C ALA A 88 18.26 38.57 -8.04
N SER A 89 19.56 38.34 -7.95
CA SER A 89 20.30 37.15 -8.37
C SER A 89 19.94 35.93 -7.51
N LEU A 90 19.63 34.79 -8.14
CA LEU A 90 19.89 33.44 -7.61
C LEU A 90 19.63 32.38 -8.70
N ASN A 91 20.71 32.00 -9.37
CA ASN A 91 21.05 30.74 -10.02
C ASN A 91 19.93 29.69 -10.17
N GLY A 92 19.24 29.71 -11.31
CA GLY A 92 18.55 28.56 -11.88
C GLY A 92 19.42 27.92 -12.96
N THR A 93 19.90 26.71 -12.73
CA THR A 93 20.56 25.88 -13.74
C THR A 93 19.55 25.41 -14.77
N THR A 94 19.29 26.24 -15.77
CA THR A 94 18.67 25.79 -17.02
C THR A 94 19.67 24.89 -17.75
N LEU A 95 19.29 23.63 -18.01
CA LEU A 95 20.01 22.72 -18.89
C LEU A 95 20.13 23.34 -20.29
N THR A 96 21.21 24.07 -20.52
CA THR A 96 21.68 24.43 -21.85
C THR A 96 22.16 23.16 -22.53
N ARG A 97 21.45 22.77 -23.59
CA ARG A 97 21.90 21.78 -24.57
C ARG A 97 23.35 22.09 -24.95
N PRO A 98 24.28 21.12 -24.89
CA PRO A 98 25.66 21.37 -25.33
C PRO A 98 25.61 21.65 -26.84
N ILE A 99 25.86 22.91 -27.19
CA ILE A 99 26.15 23.30 -28.57
C ILE A 99 27.56 22.78 -28.83
N PHE A 100 27.64 21.64 -29.52
CA PHE A 100 28.89 21.18 -30.11
C PHE A 100 29.24 22.15 -31.25
N ASP A 101 29.90 23.24 -30.89
CA ASP A 101 30.44 24.19 -31.84
C ASP A 101 31.72 23.60 -32.45
N ASN A 102 31.53 22.80 -33.51
CA ASN A 102 32.60 22.21 -34.31
C ASN A 102 33.32 23.24 -35.21
N SER A 103 33.09 24.55 -35.02
CA SER A 103 33.64 25.60 -35.89
C SER A 103 35.09 26.02 -35.59
N LYS A 104 35.78 25.38 -34.64
CA LYS A 104 37.19 25.69 -34.32
C LYS A 104 38.24 24.63 -34.72
N GLN A 105 37.87 23.59 -35.48
CA GLN A 105 38.81 22.53 -35.90
C GLN A 105 39.41 22.67 -37.30
N LEU A 106 39.43 23.87 -37.89
CA LEU A 106 40.24 24.14 -39.09
C LEU A 106 41.17 25.33 -38.84
N SER A 107 42.21 25.10 -38.02
CA SER A 107 43.44 25.90 -38.08
C SER A 107 44.57 25.00 -38.56
N ILE A 108 44.62 24.84 -39.87
CA ILE A 108 45.78 24.31 -40.59
C ILE A 108 46.93 25.31 -40.39
N PRO A 109 48.09 24.94 -39.83
CA PRO A 109 49.24 25.83 -39.81
C PRO A 109 49.84 25.89 -41.22
N GLN A 110 49.73 27.05 -41.86
CA GLN A 110 50.45 27.36 -43.08
C GLN A 110 51.95 27.50 -42.79
N LYS A 111 52.74 26.70 -43.50
CA LYS A 111 54.08 26.99 -44.06
C LYS A 111 55.06 27.77 -43.17
N ALA A 112 55.95 27.03 -42.50
CA ALA A 112 57.32 27.49 -42.29
C ALA A 112 58.27 26.56 -43.05
N LYS A 113 58.99 27.13 -44.02
CA LYS A 113 60.13 26.52 -44.68
C LYS A 113 61.23 26.31 -43.63
N GLN A 114 61.57 25.07 -43.32
CA GLN A 114 62.89 24.74 -42.78
C GLN A 114 63.31 23.37 -43.31
N SER A 115 64.35 23.40 -44.13
CA SER A 115 65.13 22.24 -44.53
C SER A 115 65.84 21.69 -43.29
N ILE A 116 65.56 20.45 -42.90
CA ILE A 116 66.55 19.60 -42.23
C ILE A 116 66.43 18.22 -42.88
N SER A 117 67.57 17.82 -43.41
CA SER A 117 67.92 16.51 -43.95
C SER A 117 67.51 15.38 -42.98
N VAL A 118 66.64 14.49 -43.41
CA VAL A 118 66.49 13.17 -42.79
C VAL A 118 67.12 12.18 -43.76
N ALA A 119 68.25 11.63 -43.32
CA ALA A 119 68.93 10.54 -43.97
C ALA A 119 67.95 9.39 -44.17
N ASN A 120 67.72 9.05 -45.44
CA ASN A 120 67.14 7.78 -45.84
C ASN A 120 68.04 6.68 -45.28
N SER A 121 67.60 5.98 -44.23
CA SER A 121 68.13 4.66 -43.92
C SER A 121 67.51 3.70 -44.93
N THR A 122 68.19 3.57 -46.06
CA THR A 122 68.05 2.45 -46.98
C THR A 122 68.43 1.18 -46.23
N LEU A 123 67.44 0.40 -45.80
CA LEU A 123 67.60 -1.05 -45.76
C LEU A 123 66.81 -1.63 -46.93
N SER A 124 67.44 -1.56 -48.09
CA SER A 124 67.07 -2.30 -49.28
C SER A 124 67.34 -3.78 -49.03
N THR A 125 66.31 -4.57 -48.76
CA THR A 125 66.31 -5.98 -49.18
C THR A 125 65.54 -6.05 -50.50
N ASN A 126 66.34 -6.05 -51.56
CA ASN A 126 65.96 -6.35 -52.93
C ASN A 126 65.23 -7.71 -52.99
N LEU A 127 64.03 -7.72 -53.57
CA LEU A 127 63.70 -8.61 -54.66
C LEU A 127 62.94 -7.82 -55.73
N ASN A 128 63.62 -7.64 -56.85
CA ASN A 128 63.09 -7.20 -58.12
C ASN A 128 61.92 -8.08 -58.58
N ALA A 129 60.85 -7.46 -59.07
CA ALA A 129 60.35 -7.70 -60.42
C ALA A 129 59.25 -6.68 -60.76
N GLU A 130 59.62 -5.71 -61.59
CA GLU A 130 58.89 -5.28 -62.80
C GLU A 130 57.37 -5.51 -62.88
N GLY A 131 56.65 -4.40 -63.04
CA GLY A 131 55.32 -4.38 -63.67
C GLY A 131 54.27 -3.68 -62.83
N VAL A 132 53.98 -2.42 -63.15
CA VAL A 132 52.69 -1.70 -62.96
C VAL A 132 51.81 -2.29 -61.83
N GLY A 133 52.03 -1.84 -60.59
CA GLY A 133 51.21 -2.25 -59.43
C GLY A 133 51.92 -2.29 -58.06
N GLY A 134 53.25 -2.16 -58.00
CA GLY A 134 54.02 -2.28 -56.75
C GLY A 134 53.87 -1.14 -55.74
N SER A 135 53.59 0.09 -56.18
CA SER A 135 53.31 1.22 -55.26
C SER A 135 52.01 1.04 -54.50
N ASP A 136 51.02 0.39 -55.13
CA ASP A 136 49.71 0.16 -54.53
C ASP A 136 49.79 -0.92 -53.45
N PHE A 137 50.64 -1.94 -53.61
CA PHE A 137 50.83 -2.99 -52.61
C PHE A 137 51.49 -2.48 -51.33
N SER A 138 52.53 -1.63 -51.44
CA SER A 138 53.13 -0.97 -50.27
C SER A 138 52.12 -0.06 -49.56
N ARG A 139 51.30 0.67 -50.32
CA ARG A 139 50.25 1.54 -49.76
C ARG A 139 49.19 0.75 -48.99
N ILE A 140 48.75 -0.39 -49.54
CA ILE A 140 47.78 -1.27 -48.88
C ILE A 140 48.37 -1.87 -47.60
N GLY A 141 49.67 -2.23 -47.60
CA GLY A 141 50.37 -2.69 -46.40
C GLY A 141 50.39 -1.63 -45.29
N ASP A 142 50.69 -0.38 -45.65
CA ASP A 142 50.67 0.75 -44.72
C ASP A 142 49.25 1.05 -44.22
N GLU A 143 48.24 1.02 -45.10
CA GLU A 143 46.82 1.19 -44.74
C GLU A 143 46.34 0.10 -43.76
N LEU A 144 46.75 -1.16 -43.95
CA LEU A 144 46.39 -2.25 -43.05
C LEU A 144 47.04 -2.11 -41.67
N LEU A 145 48.31 -1.70 -41.62
CA LEU A 145 49.01 -1.43 -40.36
C LEU A 145 48.42 -0.24 -39.62
N GLN A 146 48.03 0.82 -40.34
CA GLN A 146 47.30 1.94 -39.74
C GLN A 146 45.94 1.49 -39.20
N LEU A 147 45.22 0.65 -39.93
CA LEU A 147 43.92 0.13 -39.48
C LEU A 147 44.06 -0.80 -38.26
N SER A 148 45.11 -1.63 -38.20
CA SER A 148 45.33 -2.52 -37.05
C SER A 148 45.69 -1.74 -35.78
N LEU A 149 46.57 -0.73 -35.89
CA LEU A 149 46.90 0.18 -34.78
C LEU A 149 45.68 1.00 -34.34
N LEU A 150 44.87 1.47 -35.29
CA LEU A 150 43.61 2.15 -34.99
C LEU A 150 42.63 1.21 -34.28
N HIS A 151 42.51 -0.02 -34.73
CA HIS A 151 41.64 -1.01 -34.11
C HIS A 151 42.07 -1.33 -32.68
N GLU A 152 43.37 -1.56 -32.45
CA GLU A 152 43.93 -1.81 -31.11
C GLU A 152 43.69 -0.63 -30.15
N SER A 153 43.91 0.61 -30.61
CA SER A 153 43.66 1.82 -29.80
C SER A 153 42.18 2.15 -29.62
N SER A 154 41.32 1.77 -30.57
CA SER A 154 39.88 2.07 -30.53
C SER A 154 39.18 1.39 -29.36
N ALA A 155 39.51 0.13 -29.07
CA ALA A 155 38.91 -0.63 -27.96
C ALA A 155 39.27 0.00 -26.61
N SER A 156 40.54 0.36 -26.41
CA SER A 156 41.02 1.04 -25.20
C SER A 156 40.37 2.42 -25.02
N THR A 157 40.32 3.21 -26.11
CA THR A 157 39.71 4.56 -26.08
C THR A 157 38.22 4.49 -25.79
N PHE A 158 37.50 3.54 -26.41
CA PHE A 158 36.08 3.32 -26.14
C PHE A 158 35.83 2.93 -24.69
N GLN A 159 36.65 2.03 -24.12
CA GLN A 159 36.53 1.65 -22.71
C GLN A 159 36.82 2.81 -21.76
N GLN A 160 37.82 3.64 -22.05
CA GLN A 160 38.11 4.83 -21.25
C GLN A 160 36.96 5.84 -21.31
N TYR A 161 36.40 6.04 -22.51
CA TYR A 161 35.24 6.92 -22.70
C TYR A 161 34.01 6.40 -21.95
N THR A 162 33.69 5.11 -22.05
CA THR A 162 32.55 4.54 -21.32
C THR A 162 32.73 4.63 -19.82
N ASN A 163 33.93 4.33 -19.30
CA ASN A 163 34.23 4.50 -17.88
C ASN A 163 34.11 5.96 -17.44
N SER A 164 34.57 6.92 -18.25
CA SER A 164 34.43 8.35 -17.96
C SER A 164 32.96 8.78 -17.89
N VAL A 165 32.14 8.33 -18.85
CA VAL A 165 30.69 8.60 -18.86
C VAL A 165 30.00 7.96 -17.65
N ILE A 166 30.33 6.70 -17.33
CA ILE A 166 29.76 5.99 -16.17
C ILE A 166 30.11 6.72 -14.87
N ASN A 167 31.37 7.12 -14.71
CA ASN A 167 31.81 7.86 -13.51
C ASN A 167 31.12 9.21 -13.43
N HIS A 168 31.01 9.94 -14.55
CA HIS A 168 30.29 11.20 -14.58
C HIS A 168 28.81 11.04 -14.19
N LEU A 169 28.13 10.01 -14.70
CA LEU A 169 26.74 9.72 -14.32
C LEU A 169 26.61 9.32 -12.85
N LYS A 170 27.57 8.55 -12.30
CA LYS A 170 27.59 8.21 -10.88
C LYS A 170 27.77 9.45 -10.00
N ASP A 171 28.66 10.36 -10.38
CA ASP A 171 28.89 11.60 -9.64
C ASP A 171 27.64 12.50 -9.67
N GLN A 172 26.97 12.59 -10.83
CA GLN A 172 25.69 13.32 -10.96
C GLN A 172 24.59 12.69 -10.10
N HIS A 173 24.47 11.35 -10.13
CA HIS A 173 23.48 10.64 -9.32
C HIS A 173 23.77 10.81 -7.82
N ALA A 174 25.04 10.71 -7.39
CA ALA A 174 25.43 10.97 -6.01
C ALA A 174 25.10 12.41 -5.59
N GLY A 175 25.32 13.38 -6.48
CA GLY A 175 24.93 14.78 -6.26
C GLY A 175 23.41 14.95 -6.09
N LEU A 176 22.61 14.32 -6.95
CA LEU A 176 21.15 14.34 -6.88
C LEU A 176 20.64 13.66 -5.60
N GLU A 177 21.23 12.54 -5.20
CA GLU A 177 20.87 11.82 -3.98
C GLU A 177 21.10 12.69 -2.74
N ILE A 178 22.24 13.39 -2.67
CA ILE A 178 22.53 14.34 -1.59
C ILE A 178 21.51 15.48 -1.58
N GLN A 179 21.17 16.04 -2.75
CA GLN A 179 20.17 17.10 -2.86
C GLN A 179 18.78 16.63 -2.42
N HIS A 180 18.41 15.40 -2.79
CA HIS A 180 17.14 14.79 -2.40
C HIS A 180 17.06 14.61 -0.88
N GLN A 181 18.09 14.04 -0.24
CA GLN A 181 18.16 13.88 1.22
C GLN A 181 18.14 15.24 1.95
N GLN A 182 18.76 16.27 1.37
CA GLN A 182 18.69 17.64 1.91
C GLN A 182 17.28 18.23 1.80
N LEU A 183 16.57 17.97 0.70
CA LEU A 183 15.20 18.43 0.50
C LEU A 183 14.24 17.73 1.48
N GLU A 184 14.35 16.40 1.62
CA GLU A 184 13.55 15.63 2.58
C GLU A 184 13.77 16.09 4.02
N SER A 185 15.01 16.39 4.41
CA SER A 185 15.30 16.89 5.77
C SER A 185 14.66 18.26 6.01
N ARG A 186 14.77 19.19 5.04
CA ARG A 186 14.10 20.50 5.10
C ARG A 186 12.58 20.40 5.13
N GLU A 187 12.01 19.46 4.37
CA GLU A 187 10.58 19.22 4.36
C GLU A 187 10.10 18.68 5.71
N ARG A 188 10.83 17.70 6.29
CA ARG A 188 10.55 17.20 7.64
C ARG A 188 10.63 18.32 8.68
N ASP A 189 11.64 19.18 8.63
CA ASP A 189 11.76 20.32 9.54
C ASP A 189 10.60 21.32 9.38
N ARG A 190 10.20 21.61 8.14
CA ARG A 190 9.04 22.46 7.87
C ARG A 190 7.76 21.82 8.41
N GLN A 191 7.56 20.52 8.18
CA GLN A 191 6.36 19.81 8.61
C GLN A 191 6.30 19.70 10.13
N THR A 192 7.41 19.46 10.82
CA THR A 192 7.45 19.47 12.29
C THR A 192 7.11 20.85 12.85
N GLN A 193 7.58 21.95 12.25
CA GLN A 193 7.20 23.30 12.67
C GLN A 193 5.71 23.59 12.46
N VAL A 194 5.15 23.18 11.31
CA VAL A 194 3.72 23.30 11.02
C VAL A 194 2.90 22.47 12.02
N ASN A 195 3.31 21.23 12.29
CA ASN A 195 2.66 20.35 13.25
C ASN A 195 2.73 20.92 14.67
N LEU A 196 3.88 21.41 15.13
CA LEU A 196 4.02 22.01 16.47
C LEU A 196 3.13 23.25 16.63
N ARG A 197 3.07 24.11 15.60
CA ARG A 197 2.17 25.26 15.60
C ARG A 197 0.70 24.83 15.62
N GLY A 198 0.38 23.83 14.82
CA GLY A 198 -0.94 23.21 14.75
C GLY A 198 -1.39 22.64 16.10
N ILE A 199 -0.53 21.84 16.73
CA ILE A 199 -0.74 21.26 18.06
C ILE A 199 -1.00 22.38 19.08
N ARG A 200 -0.16 23.42 19.10
CA ARG A 200 -0.34 24.55 20.02
C ARG A 200 -1.68 25.25 19.81
N LYS A 201 -2.01 25.56 18.55
CA LYS A 201 -3.28 26.21 18.19
C LYS A 201 -4.48 25.34 18.59
N TRP A 202 -4.39 24.03 18.37
CA TRP A 202 -5.41 23.06 18.75
C TRP A 202 -5.58 23.00 20.28
N PHE A 203 -4.50 23.02 21.06
CA PHE A 203 -4.59 23.14 22.52
C PHE A 203 -5.22 24.44 22.97
N ASP A 204 -4.81 25.57 22.40
CA ASP A 204 -5.36 26.89 22.75
C ASP A 204 -6.87 26.94 22.49
N GLN A 205 -7.34 26.37 21.36
CA GLN A 205 -8.77 26.28 21.01
C GLN A 205 -9.58 25.41 21.97
N ASN A 206 -9.01 24.31 22.44
CA ASN A 206 -9.70 23.37 23.33
C ASN A 206 -9.54 23.72 24.82
N SER A 207 -8.58 24.56 25.19
CA SER A 207 -8.31 24.98 26.57
C SER A 207 -9.32 25.98 27.14
N GLY A 208 -10.07 26.70 26.29
CA GLY A 208 -11.06 27.69 26.71
C GLY A 208 -12.36 27.11 27.28
N SER A 209 -12.54 25.79 27.18
CA SER A 209 -13.64 25.07 27.81
C SER A 209 -13.35 24.91 29.30
N SER A 210 -13.80 25.87 30.11
CA SER A 210 -13.60 25.99 31.57
C SER A 210 -14.08 24.80 32.43
N ASP A 211 -14.58 23.72 31.84
CA ASP A 211 -14.91 22.51 32.58
C ASP A 211 -13.64 21.69 32.83
N VAL A 212 -13.28 21.59 34.11
CA VAL A 212 -12.08 20.98 34.70
C VAL A 212 -11.87 19.48 34.37
N SER A 213 -12.69 18.89 33.51
CA SER A 213 -12.88 17.44 33.54
C SER A 213 -11.84 16.61 32.79
N LEU A 214 -11.36 16.96 31.59
CA LEU A 214 -10.38 16.12 30.87
C LEU A 214 -9.44 16.95 29.98
N ASN A 215 -8.17 16.53 29.90
CA ASN A 215 -7.23 17.04 28.90
C ASN A 215 -7.72 16.59 27.51
N PRO A 216 -7.91 17.47 26.52
CA PRO A 216 -8.39 17.07 25.18
C PRO A 216 -7.46 16.03 24.54
N LEU A 217 -6.17 16.03 24.87
CA LEU A 217 -5.23 15.01 24.43
C LEU A 217 -5.50 13.64 25.04
N SER A 218 -5.87 13.56 26.33
CA SER A 218 -6.19 12.28 26.96
C SER A 218 -7.45 11.68 26.38
N LEU A 219 -8.45 12.51 26.11
CA LEU A 219 -9.69 12.08 25.47
C LEU A 219 -9.47 11.63 24.02
N LEU A 220 -8.60 12.31 23.27
CA LEU A 220 -8.20 11.86 21.94
C LEU A 220 -7.43 10.54 21.99
N ALA A 221 -6.52 10.38 22.95
CA ALA A 221 -5.78 9.12 23.16
C ALA A 221 -6.72 7.96 23.54
N GLU A 222 -7.72 8.23 24.37
CA GLU A 222 -8.78 7.28 24.71
C GLU A 222 -9.58 6.90 23.46
N CYS A 223 -10.07 7.87 22.69
CA CYS A 223 -10.74 7.62 21.41
C CYS A 223 -9.89 6.77 20.46
N THR A 224 -8.58 7.05 20.34
CA THR A 224 -7.69 6.25 19.48
C THR A 224 -7.56 4.82 19.96
N HIS A 225 -7.32 4.62 21.26
CA HIS A 225 -7.15 3.29 21.83
C HIS A 225 -8.42 2.46 21.69
N GLU A 226 -9.56 3.09 21.94
CA GLU A 226 -10.87 2.44 21.90
C GLU A 226 -11.29 2.08 20.48
N LEU A 227 -11.10 2.96 19.50
CA LEU A 227 -11.34 2.63 18.09
C LEU A 227 -10.39 1.54 17.57
N GLU A 228 -9.12 1.60 17.98
CA GLU A 228 -8.15 0.56 17.64
C GLU A 228 -8.58 -0.78 18.23
N ASP A 229 -8.96 -0.83 19.51
CA ASP A 229 -9.40 -2.04 20.18
C ASP A 229 -10.66 -2.63 19.55
N LEU A 230 -11.63 -1.79 19.19
CA LEU A 230 -12.81 -2.20 18.43
C LEU A 230 -12.48 -2.74 17.04
N SER A 231 -11.40 -2.25 16.40
CA SER A 231 -10.97 -2.71 15.08
C SER A 231 -10.13 -3.99 15.11
N LYS A 232 -9.64 -4.41 16.28
CA LYS A 232 -8.83 -5.63 16.41
C LYS A 232 -9.69 -6.86 16.07
N GLY A 233 -9.07 -7.82 15.38
CA GLY A 233 -9.72 -9.06 14.95
C GLY A 233 -10.22 -9.98 16.08
N ASP A 234 -9.84 -9.71 17.33
CA ASP A 234 -10.25 -10.48 18.51
C ASP A 234 -11.15 -9.67 19.46
N GLY A 235 -11.58 -8.46 19.06
CA GLY A 235 -12.40 -7.58 19.89
C GLY A 235 -13.89 -7.94 19.90
N ASP A 236 -14.65 -7.29 20.79
CA ASP A 236 -16.10 -7.45 20.95
C ASP A 236 -16.85 -7.24 19.62
N PHE A 237 -16.40 -6.27 18.81
CA PHE A 237 -16.97 -6.01 17.49
C PHE A 237 -16.79 -7.21 16.55
N SER A 238 -15.58 -7.78 16.49
CA SER A 238 -15.31 -8.94 15.63
C SER A 238 -16.08 -10.18 16.10
N ALA A 239 -16.18 -10.38 17.42
CA ALA A 239 -17.01 -11.45 17.99
C ALA A 239 -18.49 -11.29 17.59
N ALA A 240 -19.01 -10.06 17.63
CA ALA A 240 -20.37 -9.75 17.20
C ALA A 240 -20.58 -9.98 15.70
N MET A 241 -19.63 -9.56 14.85
CA MET A 241 -19.70 -9.79 13.41
C MET A 241 -19.67 -11.28 13.08
N LYS A 242 -18.81 -12.05 13.77
CA LYS A 242 -18.78 -13.51 13.61
C LYS A 242 -20.09 -14.16 14.00
N GLN A 243 -20.69 -13.76 15.13
CA GLN A 243 -21.98 -14.30 15.55
C GLN A 243 -23.09 -13.97 14.53
N PHE A 244 -23.05 -12.78 13.95
CA PHE A 244 -23.96 -12.40 12.87
C PHE A 244 -23.75 -13.23 11.60
N ASP A 245 -22.51 -13.46 11.19
CA ASP A 245 -22.18 -14.28 10.02
C ASP A 245 -22.60 -15.74 10.20
N ASP A 246 -22.34 -16.33 11.37
CA ASP A 246 -22.75 -17.69 11.72
C ASP A 246 -24.29 -17.80 11.70
N TRP A 247 -24.99 -16.81 12.27
CA TRP A 247 -26.45 -16.73 12.24
C TRP A 247 -26.99 -16.61 10.81
N LYS A 248 -26.42 -15.71 10.00
CA LYS A 248 -26.81 -15.48 8.61
C LYS A 248 -26.64 -16.74 7.78
N LEU A 249 -25.53 -17.46 7.94
CA LEU A 249 -25.29 -18.74 7.26
C LEU A 249 -26.38 -19.75 7.63
N GLY A 250 -26.75 -19.84 8.91
CA GLY A 250 -27.86 -20.67 9.37
C GLY A 250 -29.20 -20.27 8.75
N ALA A 251 -29.47 -18.96 8.67
CA ALA A 251 -30.68 -18.42 8.05
C ALA A 251 -30.77 -18.75 6.55
N ASP A 252 -29.67 -18.62 5.81
CA ASP A 252 -29.60 -18.94 4.39
C ASP A 252 -29.84 -20.43 4.12
N ILE A 253 -29.31 -21.33 4.97
CA ILE A 253 -29.56 -22.78 4.89
C ILE A 253 -31.04 -23.10 5.16
N ALA A 254 -31.65 -22.48 6.18
CA ALA A 254 -33.07 -22.68 6.48
C ALA A 254 -33.97 -22.18 5.34
N MET A 255 -33.64 -21.05 4.73
CA MET A 255 -34.41 -20.48 3.62
C MET A 255 -34.28 -21.27 2.31
N THR A 256 -33.12 -21.87 2.04
CA THR A 256 -32.87 -22.65 0.82
C THR A 256 -33.47 -24.06 0.89
N SER A 257 -33.46 -24.68 2.07
CA SER A 257 -34.04 -26.02 2.29
C SER A 257 -35.58 -26.05 2.16
N CYS A 258 -36.24 -24.92 2.31
CA CYS A 258 -37.71 -24.86 2.32
C CYS A 258 -38.37 -24.94 0.93
N GLY A 259 -37.61 -25.05 -0.16
CA GLY A 259 -38.12 -24.94 -1.53
C GLY A 259 -38.16 -26.23 -2.36
N THR A 260 -37.62 -27.36 -1.88
CA THR A 260 -37.24 -28.47 -2.78
C THR A 260 -37.71 -29.87 -2.39
N SER A 261 -38.40 -30.10 -1.26
CA SER A 261 -38.82 -31.46 -0.90
C SER A 261 -40.17 -31.51 -0.18
N GLU A 262 -41.03 -32.42 -0.64
CA GLU A 262 -42.42 -32.62 -0.21
C GLU A 262 -42.55 -33.22 1.21
N GLU A 263 -41.45 -33.61 1.86
CA GLU A 263 -41.49 -34.26 3.19
C GLU A 263 -40.58 -33.61 4.24
N THR A 264 -39.95 -32.46 3.95
CA THR A 264 -38.97 -31.88 4.90
C THR A 264 -39.63 -30.97 5.92
N GLU A 265 -39.37 -31.26 7.20
CA GLU A 265 -39.68 -30.44 8.37
C GLU A 265 -39.38 -28.95 8.10
N VAL A 266 -40.41 -28.11 8.23
CA VAL A 266 -40.29 -26.65 8.05
C VAL A 266 -39.32 -26.10 9.10
N ARG A 267 -38.13 -25.68 8.66
CA ARG A 267 -37.14 -25.04 9.54
C ARG A 267 -37.36 -23.54 9.56
N PHE A 268 -37.73 -23.03 10.73
CA PHE A 268 -37.82 -21.60 10.97
C PHE A 268 -36.43 -21.01 11.22
N VAL A 269 -36.14 -19.85 10.62
CA VAL A 269 -34.98 -19.05 11.02
C VAL A 269 -35.24 -18.58 12.45
N VAL A 270 -34.31 -18.91 13.34
CA VAL A 270 -34.32 -18.44 14.73
C VAL A 270 -33.78 -17.01 14.73
N PRO A 271 -34.43 -16.04 15.40
CA PRO A 271 -33.88 -14.71 15.56
C PRO A 271 -32.50 -14.75 16.23
N ILE A 272 -31.64 -13.78 15.90
CA ILE A 272 -30.32 -13.69 16.55
C ILE A 272 -30.50 -13.51 18.07
N SER A 273 -29.53 -14.00 18.85
CA SER A 273 -29.61 -13.95 20.31
C SER A 273 -29.81 -12.51 20.81
N PRO A 274 -30.59 -12.28 21.88
CA PRO A 274 -30.77 -10.95 22.45
C PRO A 274 -29.46 -10.34 22.94
N ASP A 275 -28.51 -11.18 23.38
CA ASP A 275 -27.18 -10.74 23.84
C ASP A 275 -26.40 -10.03 22.74
N TRP A 276 -26.43 -10.55 21.51
CA TRP A 276 -25.84 -9.91 20.34
C TRP A 276 -26.42 -8.51 20.12
N ARG A 277 -27.75 -8.37 20.20
CA ARG A 277 -28.42 -7.09 19.98
C ARG A 277 -28.04 -6.07 21.05
N ASN A 278 -27.97 -6.50 22.31
CA ASN A 278 -27.52 -5.66 23.41
C ASN A 278 -26.06 -5.21 23.22
N LEU A 279 -25.18 -6.13 22.82
CA LEU A 279 -23.79 -5.82 22.51
C LEU A 279 -23.68 -4.81 21.36
N ILE A 280 -24.37 -5.03 20.25
CA ILE A 280 -24.37 -4.12 19.10
C ILE A 280 -24.94 -2.74 19.47
N MET A 281 -25.98 -2.67 20.31
CA MET A 281 -26.50 -1.39 20.80
C MET A 281 -25.47 -0.67 21.68
N SER A 282 -24.79 -1.39 22.57
CA SER A 282 -23.70 -0.85 23.38
C SER A 282 -22.58 -0.29 22.50
N LEU A 283 -22.12 -1.06 21.50
CA LEU A 283 -21.10 -0.62 20.54
C LEU A 283 -21.55 0.60 19.72
N ASP A 284 -22.79 0.61 19.24
CA ASP A 284 -23.38 1.73 18.48
C ASP A 284 -23.40 3.02 19.29
N THR A 285 -23.84 2.95 20.55
CA THR A 285 -23.87 4.12 21.45
C THR A 285 -22.46 4.63 21.79
N LYS A 286 -21.53 3.71 22.07
CA LYS A 286 -20.13 4.02 22.36
C LYS A 286 -19.42 4.66 21.16
N LEU A 287 -19.58 4.11 19.96
CA LEU A 287 -19.04 4.68 18.73
C LEU A 287 -19.64 6.06 18.43
N LYS A 288 -20.95 6.25 18.60
CA LYS A 288 -21.59 7.56 18.42
C LYS A 288 -21.06 8.60 19.41
N MET A 289 -20.81 8.20 20.66
CA MET A 289 -20.15 9.06 21.65
C MET A 289 -18.78 9.51 21.17
N TYR A 290 -17.91 8.58 20.75
CA TYR A 290 -16.58 8.93 20.24
C TYR A 290 -16.64 9.79 18.97
N MET A 291 -17.55 9.51 18.05
CA MET A 291 -17.74 10.32 16.84
C MET A 291 -18.19 11.74 17.16
N ASN A 292 -19.03 11.93 18.18
CA ASN A 292 -19.41 13.27 18.64
C ASN A 292 -18.21 14.00 19.25
N THR A 293 -17.44 13.32 20.10
CA THR A 293 -16.19 13.85 20.67
C THR A 293 -15.17 14.26 19.60
N LEU A 294 -14.95 13.40 18.59
CA LEU A 294 -14.05 13.70 17.46
C LEU A 294 -14.56 14.89 16.63
N ARG A 295 -15.88 15.00 16.44
CA ARG A 295 -16.49 16.15 15.76
C ARG A 295 -16.24 17.45 16.51
N ASP A 296 -16.29 17.42 17.84
CA ASP A 296 -15.99 18.59 18.66
C ASP A 296 -14.53 19.04 18.56
N PHE A 297 -13.58 18.11 18.36
CA PHE A 297 -12.18 18.43 18.14
C PHE A 297 -11.88 19.05 16.77
N ARG A 298 -12.78 18.92 15.79
CA ARG A 298 -12.58 19.37 14.40
C ARG A 298 -12.82 20.88 14.18
N LYS A 299 -12.87 21.69 15.23
CA LYS A 299 -13.19 23.13 15.14
C LYS A 299 -12.06 24.01 14.55
N GLY A 300 -10.94 23.42 14.12
CA GLY A 300 -9.78 24.12 13.54
C GLY A 300 -9.65 23.95 12.01
N ASN A 301 -9.31 25.03 11.30
CA ASN A 301 -9.19 25.07 9.83
C ASN A 301 -7.77 24.75 9.28
N GLU A 302 -6.88 24.12 10.07
CA GLU A 302 -5.50 23.87 9.62
C GLU A 302 -5.24 22.38 9.43
N SER A 303 -4.82 22.02 8.21
CA SER A 303 -4.35 20.68 7.82
C SER A 303 -3.07 20.31 8.58
N THR A 304 -3.24 19.94 9.83
CA THR A 304 -2.17 19.54 10.76
C THR A 304 -2.22 18.03 10.93
N ALA A 305 -1.12 17.41 11.36
CA ALA A 305 -1.12 15.95 11.59
C ALA A 305 -2.21 15.49 12.59
N ILE A 306 -2.59 16.33 13.56
CA ILE A 306 -3.71 16.04 14.47
C ILE A 306 -5.04 16.05 13.72
N ASP A 307 -5.28 17.02 12.85
CA ASP A 307 -6.52 17.09 12.05
C ASP A 307 -6.64 15.90 11.09
N GLU A 308 -5.53 15.49 10.49
CA GLU A 308 -5.46 14.28 9.68
C GLU A 308 -5.77 13.02 10.52
N MET A 309 -5.20 12.91 11.72
CA MET A 309 -5.49 11.81 12.65
C MET A 309 -6.97 11.79 13.07
N ILE A 310 -7.55 12.94 13.44
CA ILE A 310 -8.98 13.05 13.78
C ILE A 310 -9.85 12.64 12.58
N THR A 311 -9.45 13.05 11.38
CA THR A 311 -10.14 12.67 10.13
C THR A 311 -10.07 11.17 9.90
N MET A 312 -8.90 10.54 10.04
CA MET A 312 -8.74 9.09 9.90
C MET A 312 -9.60 8.32 10.92
N LEU A 313 -9.59 8.74 12.19
CA LEU A 313 -10.41 8.14 13.24
C LEU A 313 -11.90 8.32 12.95
N SER A 314 -12.31 9.49 12.46
CA SER A 314 -13.70 9.77 12.09
C SER A 314 -14.17 8.86 10.96
N VAL A 315 -13.32 8.64 9.94
CA VAL A 315 -13.61 7.72 8.83
C VAL A 315 -13.72 6.28 9.34
N LEU A 316 -12.81 5.85 10.20
CA LEU A 316 -12.85 4.51 10.80
C LEU A 316 -14.14 4.31 11.63
N GLY A 317 -14.44 5.23 12.55
CA GLY A 317 -15.66 5.16 13.36
C GLY A 317 -16.93 5.17 12.52
N GLN A 318 -16.95 5.96 11.43
CA GLN A 318 -18.07 5.96 10.49
C GLN A 318 -18.22 4.64 9.73
N SER A 319 -17.12 4.02 9.31
CA SER A 319 -17.17 2.69 8.67
C SER A 319 -17.71 1.61 9.60
N LEU A 320 -17.31 1.61 10.89
CA LEU A 320 -17.83 0.67 11.88
C LEU A 320 -19.33 0.87 12.14
N LEU A 321 -19.78 2.12 12.26
CA LEU A 321 -21.21 2.43 12.38
C LEU A 321 -22.02 1.98 11.16
N GLN A 322 -21.47 2.17 9.96
CA GLN A 322 -22.10 1.73 8.72
C GLN A 322 -22.23 0.20 8.67
N GLU A 323 -21.19 -0.53 9.08
CA GLU A 323 -21.23 -1.99 9.15
C GLU A 323 -22.30 -2.49 10.12
N ILE A 324 -22.40 -1.88 11.31
CA ILE A 324 -23.46 -2.16 12.29
C ILE A 324 -24.84 -1.93 11.68
N GLU A 325 -25.04 -0.84 10.96
CA GLU A 325 -26.31 -0.52 10.30
C GLU A 325 -26.66 -1.53 9.20
N ILE A 326 -25.68 -1.95 8.41
CA ILE A 326 -25.84 -3.00 7.40
C ILE A 326 -26.28 -4.32 8.06
N CYS A 327 -25.67 -4.72 9.18
CA CYS A 327 -26.07 -5.93 9.91
C CYS A 327 -27.52 -5.84 10.42
N LYS A 328 -27.90 -4.70 11.04
CA LYS A 328 -29.27 -4.47 11.54
C LYS A 328 -30.31 -4.51 10.42
N THR A 329 -30.01 -3.89 9.28
CA THR A 329 -30.91 -3.86 8.12
C THR A 329 -31.06 -5.24 7.49
N LEU A 330 -29.96 -5.98 7.33
CA LEU A 330 -29.98 -7.36 6.85
C LEU A 330 -30.79 -8.28 7.77
N GLU A 331 -30.61 -8.17 9.09
CA GLU A 331 -31.40 -8.93 10.07
C GLU A 331 -32.90 -8.70 9.85
N GLY A 332 -33.32 -7.42 9.80
CA GLY A 332 -34.72 -7.05 9.59
C GLY A 332 -35.28 -7.56 8.27
N LEU A 333 -34.51 -7.49 7.17
CA LEU A 333 -34.93 -7.97 5.86
C LEU A 333 -35.11 -9.49 5.81
N ILE A 334 -34.21 -10.24 6.44
CA ILE A 334 -34.29 -11.71 6.53
C ILE A 334 -35.52 -12.12 7.32
N LEU A 335 -35.73 -11.53 8.50
CA LEU A 335 -36.90 -11.81 9.34
C LEU A 335 -38.21 -11.42 8.65
N GLN A 336 -38.27 -10.27 7.98
CA GLN A 336 -39.45 -9.86 7.22
C GLN A 336 -39.73 -10.80 6.05
N ARG A 337 -38.69 -11.29 5.37
CA ARG A 337 -38.83 -12.27 4.29
C ARG A 337 -39.37 -13.60 4.82
N GLN A 338 -38.87 -14.06 5.95
CA GLN A 338 -39.36 -15.27 6.61
C GLN A 338 -40.83 -15.09 7.02
N GLN A 339 -41.19 -13.97 7.66
CA GLN A 339 -42.57 -13.71 8.05
C GLN A 339 -43.53 -13.79 6.86
N ARG A 340 -43.20 -13.12 5.75
CA ARG A 340 -43.98 -13.20 4.51
C ARG A 340 -44.10 -14.62 3.96
N TRP A 341 -43.03 -15.40 4.08
CA TRP A 341 -43.04 -16.80 3.67
C TRP A 341 -43.97 -17.64 4.56
N ILE A 342 -43.91 -17.44 5.88
CA ILE A 342 -44.80 -18.10 6.86
C ILE A 342 -46.26 -17.75 6.56
N ASP A 343 -46.57 -16.46 6.39
CA ASP A 343 -47.94 -16.00 6.10
C ASP A 343 -48.48 -16.64 4.81
N SER A 344 -47.68 -16.69 3.75
CA SER A 344 -48.06 -17.35 2.49
C SER A 344 -48.23 -18.86 2.63
N SER A 345 -47.41 -19.51 3.46
CA SER A 345 -47.49 -20.94 3.71
C SER A 345 -48.75 -21.30 4.52
N ILE A 346 -49.10 -20.48 5.53
CA ILE A 346 -50.35 -20.59 6.29
C ILE A 346 -51.55 -20.40 5.38
N GLU A 347 -51.55 -19.37 4.52
CA GLU A 347 -52.63 -19.13 3.57
C GLU A 347 -52.85 -20.33 2.64
N LYS A 348 -51.77 -20.90 2.08
CA LYS A 348 -51.83 -22.10 1.23
C LYS A 348 -52.37 -23.31 1.99
N ALA A 349 -51.90 -23.54 3.22
CA ALA A 349 -52.38 -24.65 4.05
C ALA A 349 -53.87 -24.50 4.37
N LEU A 350 -54.34 -23.29 4.70
CA LEU A 350 -55.75 -23.01 4.94
C LEU A 350 -56.61 -23.22 3.67
N LEU A 351 -56.10 -22.85 2.49
CA LEU A 351 -56.77 -23.10 1.22
C LEU A 351 -56.84 -24.60 0.89
N ALA A 352 -55.76 -25.36 1.15
CA ALA A 352 -55.73 -26.82 0.96
C ALA A 352 -56.76 -27.52 1.87
N VAL A 353 -56.77 -27.18 3.17
CA VAL A 353 -57.75 -27.71 4.13
C VAL A 353 -59.19 -27.39 3.71
N ARG A 354 -59.44 -26.19 3.17
CA ARG A 354 -60.76 -25.82 2.63
C ARG A 354 -61.14 -26.62 1.38
N ALA A 355 -60.19 -26.88 0.48
CA ALA A 355 -60.41 -27.70 -0.71
C ALA A 355 -60.74 -29.15 -0.34
N ASP A 356 -59.96 -29.74 0.58
CA ASP A 356 -60.17 -31.10 1.08
C ASP A 356 -61.53 -31.25 1.79
N SER A 357 -61.91 -30.26 2.60
CA SER A 357 -63.23 -30.22 3.23
C SER A 357 -64.39 -30.14 2.22
N SER A 358 -64.19 -29.46 1.09
CA SER A 358 -65.21 -29.35 0.04
C SER A 358 -65.34 -30.66 -0.75
N GLN A 359 -64.23 -31.37 -0.96
CA GLN A 359 -64.21 -32.67 -1.64
C GLN A 359 -64.80 -33.79 -0.78
N ALA A 360 -64.56 -33.78 0.54
CA ALA A 360 -65.16 -34.71 1.49
C ALA A 360 -66.69 -34.62 1.54
N PHE A 361 -67.25 -33.42 1.38
CA PHE A 361 -68.71 -33.20 1.33
C PHE A 361 -69.36 -33.74 0.04
N GLN A 362 -68.65 -33.77 -1.10
CA GLN A 362 -69.20 -34.32 -2.34
C GLN A 362 -69.20 -35.85 -2.37
N LEU A 363 -68.24 -36.51 -1.70
CA LEU A 363 -68.20 -37.98 -1.60
C LEU A 363 -69.15 -38.55 -0.53
N THR A 364 -69.75 -37.70 0.29
CA THR A 364 -70.73 -38.07 1.33
C THR A 364 -72.14 -37.55 1.03
N VAL A 365 -72.48 -37.32 -0.25
CA VAL A 365 -73.88 -37.37 -0.67
C VAL A 365 -74.35 -38.82 -0.53
N ARG A 366 -74.74 -39.17 0.70
CA ARG A 366 -75.41 -40.41 1.04
C ARG A 366 -76.63 -40.48 0.13
N LYS A 367 -76.57 -41.29 -0.93
CA LYS A 367 -77.75 -41.72 -1.68
C LYS A 367 -78.73 -42.24 -0.63
N GLY A 368 -79.80 -41.50 -0.41
CA GLY A 368 -80.83 -41.91 0.54
C GLY A 368 -81.37 -43.25 0.09
N ILE A 369 -81.56 -44.17 1.03
CA ILE A 369 -82.16 -45.51 0.85
C ILE A 369 -83.56 -45.45 0.16
N TRP A 370 -84.11 -44.26 -0.06
CA TRP A 370 -85.41 -44.00 -0.66
C TRP A 370 -85.40 -43.72 -2.18
N GLU A 371 -84.24 -43.68 -2.85
CA GLU A 371 -84.19 -43.43 -4.31
C GLU A 371 -84.30 -44.70 -5.18
N ASP A 372 -84.40 -45.90 -4.59
CA ASP A 372 -84.52 -47.18 -5.33
C ASP A 372 -85.90 -47.86 -5.15
N ILE A 373 -87.01 -47.10 -5.07
CA ILE A 373 -88.38 -47.66 -5.11
C ILE A 373 -89.11 -47.29 -6.39
#